data_AF-A0A6L2ZSE2-F1
#
_entry.id   AF-A0A6L2ZSE2-F1
#
_cell.length_a   1.000
_cell.length_b   1.000
_cell.length_c   1.000
_cell.angle_alpha   90.00
_cell.angle_beta   90.00
_cell.angle_gamma   90.00
#
_symmetry.space_group_name_H-M   'P 1'
#
loop_
_entity.id
_entity.type
_entity.pdbx_description
1 polymer ?
#
loop_
_entity_poly.entity_id
_entity_poly.type
_entity_poly.pdbx_seq_one_letter_code
_entity_poly.pdbx_strand_id
1 'polypeptide(L)'
;MELEIPKFALSEENADYCVALASRVCSGVTKAHYYEYINWAYKSNGGKWSSANFVKRLCRRTSESTSRRMFAWHMEVINGKKVRVDDHFDLIPAAPLKN
;
A
#
# COMPACT_ATOMS: atom_id res chain seq x y z
N MET A 1 -17.82 -20.45 1.71
CA MET A 1 -18.00 -19.64 2.95
C MET A 1 -17.45 -18.27 2.64
N GLU A 2 -18.32 -17.30 2.33
CA GLU A 2 -17.89 -15.91 2.20
C GLU A 2 -17.53 -15.40 3.59
N LEU A 3 -16.37 -14.76 3.73
CA LEU A 3 -15.96 -14.20 5.01
C LEU A 3 -16.63 -12.84 5.19
N GLU A 4 -17.17 -12.62 6.39
CA GLU A 4 -17.66 -11.30 6.78
C GLU A 4 -16.49 -10.30 6.77
N ILE A 5 -16.73 -9.12 6.19
CA ILE A 5 -15.74 -8.05 6.17
C ILE A 5 -15.75 -7.38 7.57
N PRO A 6 -14.62 -7.38 8.30
CA PRO A 6 -14.56 -6.74 9.60
C PRO A 6 -14.85 -5.25 9.53
N LYS A 7 -15.56 -4.72 10.54
CA LYS A 7 -15.89 -3.29 10.62
C LYS A 7 -14.67 -2.36 10.49
N PHE A 8 -13.53 -2.76 11.06
CA PHE A 8 -12.28 -1.98 10.94
C PHE A 8 -11.76 -1.92 9.49
N ALA A 9 -11.97 -2.98 8.69
CA ALA A 9 -11.56 -2.99 7.29
C ALA A 9 -12.41 -2.03 6.44
N LEU A 10 -13.64 -1.73 6.88
CA LEU A 10 -14.53 -0.77 6.26
C LEU A 10 -14.44 0.64 6.86
N SER A 11 -13.64 0.85 7.90
CA SER A 11 -13.54 2.16 8.56
C SER A 11 -12.93 3.20 7.63
N GLU A 12 -13.37 4.44 7.81
CA GLU A 12 -12.87 5.57 7.01
C GLU A 12 -11.39 5.82 7.27
N GLU A 13 -10.96 5.78 8.55
CA GLU A 13 -9.56 5.94 8.95
C GLU A 13 -8.63 4.95 8.25
N ASN A 14 -9.03 3.69 8.16
CA ASN A 14 -8.22 2.65 7.53
C ASN A 14 -8.20 2.80 6.00
N ALA A 15 -9.31 3.22 5.40
CA ALA A 15 -9.35 3.59 3.99
C ALA A 15 -8.42 4.77 3.69
N ASP A 16 -8.46 5.84 4.49
CA ASP A 16 -7.59 7.01 4.38
C ASP A 16 -6.11 6.63 4.51
N TYR A 17 -5.77 5.83 5.52
CA TYR A 17 -4.41 5.33 5.71
C TYR A 17 -3.92 4.54 4.49
N CYS A 18 -4.73 3.61 3.98
CA CYS A 18 -4.35 2.79 2.83
C CYS A 18 -4.22 3.62 1.54
N VAL A 19 -5.13 4.58 1.31
CA VAL A 19 -5.09 5.48 0.16
C VAL A 19 -3.87 6.40 0.24
N ALA A 20 -3.54 6.93 1.42
CA ALA A 20 -2.34 7.76 1.60
C ALA A 20 -1.05 6.98 1.30
N LEU A 21 -0.94 5.73 1.77
CA LEU A 21 0.18 4.86 1.43
C LEU A 21 0.27 4.56 -0.06
N ALA A 22 -0.86 4.23 -0.69
CA ALA A 22 -0.93 3.95 -2.12
C ALA A 22 -0.57 5.18 -2.97
N SER A 23 -0.98 6.36 -2.53
CA SER A 23 -0.73 7.63 -3.23
C SER A 23 0.75 8.00 -3.33
N ARG A 24 1.59 7.49 -2.42
CA ARG A 24 3.06 7.62 -2.50
C ARG A 24 3.65 6.79 -3.63
N VAL A 25 2.94 5.73 -4.04
CA VAL A 25 3.42 4.77 -5.05
C VAL A 25 2.82 5.09 -6.42
N CYS A 26 1.51 5.33 -6.47
CA CYS A 26 0.76 5.68 -7.68
C CYS A 26 -0.18 6.87 -7.49
N SER A 27 -0.34 7.72 -8.50
CA SER A 27 -1.29 8.84 -8.47
C SER A 27 -2.68 8.41 -8.95
N GLY A 28 -3.71 9.14 -8.53
CA GLY A 28 -5.12 8.85 -8.87
C GLY A 28 -5.77 7.77 -8.00
N VAL A 29 -5.19 7.43 -6.84
CA VAL A 29 -5.79 6.47 -5.92
C VAL A 29 -6.97 7.10 -5.17
N THR A 30 -8.08 6.37 -5.07
CA THR A 30 -9.31 6.80 -4.38
C THR A 30 -9.74 5.77 -3.34
N LYS A 31 -10.65 6.16 -2.44
CA LYS A 31 -11.29 5.23 -1.48
C LYS A 31 -12.07 4.11 -2.18
N ALA A 32 -12.60 4.36 -3.38
CA ALA A 32 -13.30 3.34 -4.16
C ALA A 32 -12.38 2.15 -4.50
N HIS A 33 -11.15 2.41 -4.94
CA HIS A 33 -10.17 1.34 -5.19
C HIS A 33 -9.89 0.49 -3.96
N TYR A 34 -9.85 1.13 -2.78
CA TYR A 34 -9.65 0.42 -1.51
C TYR A 34 -10.86 -0.49 -1.18
N TYR A 35 -12.08 0.02 -1.27
CA TYR A 35 -13.27 -0.79 -0.96
C TYR A 35 -13.52 -1.92 -1.96
N GLU A 36 -13.22 -1.71 -3.25
CA GLU A 36 -13.22 -2.77 -4.25
C GLU A 36 -12.22 -3.88 -3.89
N TYR A 37 -11.00 -3.49 -3.48
CA TYR A 37 -9.98 -4.43 -3.03
C TYR A 37 -10.42 -5.21 -1.79
N ILE A 38 -10.98 -4.56 -0.77
CA ILE A 38 -11.44 -5.21 0.45
C ILE A 38 -12.58 -6.20 0.15
N ASN A 39 -13.54 -5.81 -0.69
CA ASN A 39 -14.60 -6.71 -1.14
C ASN A 39 -14.03 -7.96 -1.81
N TRP A 40 -13.11 -7.79 -2.77
CA TRP A 40 -12.44 -8.92 -3.42
C TRP A 40 -11.64 -9.76 -2.40
N ALA A 41 -10.93 -9.13 -1.48
CA ALA A 41 -10.06 -9.83 -0.54
C ALA A 41 -10.85 -10.78 0.38
N TYR A 42 -12.01 -10.34 0.88
CA TYR A 42 -12.82 -11.14 1.79
C TYR A 42 -13.78 -12.09 1.07
N LYS A 43 -14.30 -11.72 -0.10
CA LYS A 43 -15.23 -12.58 -0.86
C LYS A 43 -14.52 -13.63 -1.72
N SER A 44 -13.31 -13.34 -2.18
CA SER A 44 -12.62 -14.17 -3.19
C SER A 44 -11.19 -14.57 -2.83
N ASN A 45 -10.54 -13.90 -1.87
CA ASN A 45 -9.14 -14.19 -1.48
C ASN A 45 -9.00 -14.76 -0.06
N GLY A 46 -10.08 -15.30 0.51
CA GLY A 46 -10.07 -15.92 1.84
C GLY A 46 -9.70 -14.96 2.97
N GLY A 47 -10.04 -13.67 2.83
CA GLY A 47 -9.83 -12.65 3.87
C GLY A 47 -8.39 -12.19 4.01
N LYS A 48 -7.49 -12.65 3.15
CA LYS A 48 -6.08 -12.25 3.16
C LYS A 48 -5.92 -10.85 2.59
N TRP A 49 -5.79 -9.86 3.47
CA TRP A 49 -5.53 -8.49 3.08
C TRP A 49 -4.48 -7.82 3.99
N SER A 50 -3.80 -6.84 3.44
CA SER A 50 -2.93 -5.90 4.17
C SER A 50 -2.81 -4.62 3.34
N SER A 51 -2.42 -3.51 3.97
CA SER A 51 -2.14 -2.26 3.24
C SER A 51 -1.07 -2.47 2.15
N ALA A 52 -0.02 -3.24 2.43
CA ALA A 52 1.00 -3.57 1.44
C ALA A 52 0.46 -4.39 0.26
N ASN A 53 -0.43 -5.36 0.51
CA ASN A 53 -1.05 -6.15 -0.56
C ASN A 53 -1.99 -5.32 -1.42
N PHE A 54 -2.76 -4.41 -0.81
CA PHE A 54 -3.57 -3.41 -1.51
C PHE A 54 -2.71 -2.59 -2.47
N VAL A 55 -1.67 -1.94 -1.96
CA VAL A 55 -0.79 -1.07 -2.76
C VAL A 55 -0.13 -1.87 -3.88
N LYS A 56 0.46 -3.03 -3.58
CA LYS A 56 1.14 -3.87 -4.58
C LYS A 56 0.21 -4.29 -5.71
N ARG A 57 -1.01 -4.73 -5.39
CA ARG A 57 -2.01 -5.16 -6.37
C ARG A 57 -2.47 -3.98 -7.23
N LEU A 58 -2.82 -2.86 -6.59
CA LEU A 58 -3.33 -1.67 -7.27
C LEU A 58 -2.27 -1.05 -8.18
N CYS A 59 -1.04 -0.91 -7.70
CA CYS A 59 0.05 -0.27 -8.43
C CYS A 59 0.76 -1.16 -9.46
N ARG A 60 0.48 -2.48 -9.47
CA ARG A 60 1.11 -3.47 -10.37
C ARG A 60 2.64 -3.36 -10.37
N ARG A 61 3.22 -3.22 -9.17
CA ARG A 61 4.67 -3.03 -8.94
C ARG A 61 5.29 -4.23 -8.22
N THR A 62 6.61 -4.36 -8.31
CA THR A 62 7.37 -5.36 -7.54
C THR A 62 7.29 -5.04 -6.04
N SER A 63 7.47 -6.05 -5.19
CA SER A 63 7.48 -5.82 -3.73
C SER A 63 8.54 -4.78 -3.34
N GLU A 64 9.75 -4.89 -3.89
CA GLU A 64 10.85 -3.96 -3.59
C GLU A 64 10.51 -2.51 -3.98
N SER A 65 10.05 -2.27 -5.21
CA SER A 65 9.71 -0.93 -5.68
C SER A 65 8.50 -0.33 -4.96
N THR A 66 7.61 -1.19 -4.47
CA THR A 66 6.45 -0.77 -3.66
C THR A 66 6.92 -0.36 -2.26
N SER A 67 7.72 -1.20 -1.59
CA SER A 67 8.21 -0.94 -0.24
C SER A 67 9.01 0.36 -0.12
N ARG A 68 9.93 0.63 -1.06
CA ARG A 68 10.75 1.86 -1.07
C ARG A 68 9.90 3.14 -1.15
N ARG A 69 8.77 3.10 -1.86
CA ARG A 69 7.88 4.27 -2.00
C ARG A 69 6.85 4.37 -0.89
N MET A 70 6.33 3.24 -0.41
CA MET A 70 5.39 3.23 0.72
C MET A 70 6.04 3.79 1.98
N PHE A 71 7.27 3.35 2.22
CA PHE A 71 8.07 3.78 3.34
C PHE A 71 9.35 4.36 2.77
N ALA A 72 9.39 5.70 2.67
CA ALA A 72 10.51 6.46 2.14
C ALA A 72 11.71 6.39 3.12
N TRP A 73 12.25 5.19 3.26
CA TRP A 73 13.44 4.87 4.03
C TRP A 73 14.04 3.56 3.54
N HIS A 74 15.33 3.38 3.76
CA HIS A 74 16.04 2.13 3.56
C HIS A 74 17.05 1.88 4.69
N MET A 75 17.76 0.75 4.64
CA MET A 75 18.84 0.44 5.59
C MET A 75 20.18 0.64 4.90
N GLU A 76 21.05 1.47 5.47
CA GLU A 76 22.46 1.61 5.08
C GLU A 76 23.39 0.99 6.13
N VAL A 77 24.63 0.68 5.74
CA VAL A 77 25.67 0.27 6.69
C VAL A 77 26.59 1.45 6.97
N ILE A 78 26.46 2.05 8.16
CA ILE A 78 27.29 3.17 8.63
C ILE A 78 28.14 2.66 9.77
N ASN A 79 29.47 2.72 9.62
CA ASN A 79 30.44 2.21 10.61
C ASN A 79 30.16 0.76 11.04
N GLY A 80 29.83 -0.11 10.08
CA GLY A 80 29.53 -1.53 10.32
C GLY A 80 28.16 -1.82 10.95
N LYS A 81 27.33 -0.80 11.21
CA LYS A 81 25.98 -0.95 11.76
C LYS A 81 24.92 -0.67 10.70
N LYS A 82 23.86 -1.50 10.67
CA LYS A 82 22.67 -1.24 9.84
C LYS A 82 21.85 -0.12 10.48
N VAL A 83 21.71 1.00 9.78
CA VAL A 83 20.97 2.18 10.23
C VAL A 83 19.84 2.45 9.24
N ARG A 84 18.66 2.80 9.75
CA ARG A 84 17.55 3.28 8.93
C ARG A 84 17.84 4.71 8.50
N VAL A 85 17.83 4.95 7.20
CA VAL A 85 18.05 6.26 6.58
C VAL A 85 16.78 6.64 5.83
N ASP A 86 16.35 7.89 5.99
CA ASP A 86 15.19 8.40 5.27
C ASP A 86 15.54 8.61 3.79
N ASP A 87 14.66 8.14 2.91
CA ASP A 87 14.73 8.42 1.48
C ASP A 87 13.81 9.58 1.13
N HIS A 88 14.07 10.17 -0.04
CA HIS A 88 13.25 11.25 -0.59
C HIS A 88 12.36 10.78 -1.75
N PHE A 89 11.86 9.53 -1.70
CA PHE A 89 10.99 8.97 -2.74
C PHE A 89 9.64 9.70 -2.86
N ASP A 90 9.24 10.40 -1.81
CA ASP A 90 8.09 11.30 -1.76
C ASP A 90 8.27 12.55 -2.64
N LEU A 91 9.51 12.98 -2.89
CA LEU A 91 9.82 14.07 -3.83
C LEU A 91 9.69 13.64 -5.29
N ILE A 92 9.71 12.34 -5.56
CA ILE A 92 9.51 11.81 -6.91
C ILE A 92 8.00 11.67 -7.14
N PRO A 93 7.43 12.27 -8.20
CA PRO A 93 6.00 12.15 -8.49
C PRO A 93 5.54 10.69 -8.61
N ALA A 94 4.38 10.38 -8.04
CA ALA A 94 3.78 9.06 -8.16
C ALA A 94 3.32 8.82 -9.61
N ALA A 95 3.63 7.63 -10.15
CA ALA A 95 3.22 7.29 -11.51
C ALA A 95 1.69 7.08 -11.55
N PRO A 96 0.98 7.45 -12.63
CA PRO A 96 -0.46 7.19 -12.70
C PRO A 96 -0.77 5.70 -12.58
N LEU A 97 -1.95 5.39 -12.02
CA LEU A 97 -2.48 4.04 -12.04
C LEU A 97 -2.49 3.49 -13.46
N LYS A 98 -2.02 2.25 -13.61
CA LYS A 98 -2.05 1.54 -14.89
C LYS A 98 -3.44 0.90 -15.04
N ASN A 99 -4.18 1.33 -16.06
CA ASN A 99 -5.42 0.69 -16.49
C ASN A 99 -5.21 -0.81 -16.81
#